data_AF-A0A089MGK2-F1
#
_entry.id   AF-A0A089MGK2-F1
#
_cell.length_a   1.000
_cell.length_b   1.000
_cell.length_c   1.000
_cell.angle_alpha   90.00
_cell.angle_beta   90.00
_cell.angle_gamma   90.00
#
_symmetry.space_group_name_H-M   'P 1'
#
loop_
_entity.id
_entity.type
_entity.pdbx_description
1 polymer ?
#
loop_
_entity_poly.entity_id
_entity_poly.type
_entity_poly.pdbx_seq_one_letter_code
_entity_poly.pdbx_strand_id
1 'polypeptide(L)'
;MPLGLILALVRFMGSHFKNYRKPVNISLLYHVFMGGFVQMMVFVMYTVTLEPIDTVTFIFMLVLVAVFLLLPASGFAASAAKARFKFSQLANAYVQLINDGGIRYLGNLSEQTGQSESDVRRDLLYLQSHGALSAGLVMIEGRAATVP
;
A
#
# COMPACT_ATOMS: atom_id res chain seq x y z
N MET A 1 -7.71 -3.32 -19.17
CA MET A 1 -6.43 -2.69 -18.76
C MET A 1 -6.42 -1.16 -18.59
N PRO A 2 -6.79 -0.33 -19.58
CA PRO A 2 -6.54 1.13 -19.51
C PRO A 2 -7.31 1.83 -18.39
N LEU A 3 -8.60 1.49 -18.20
CA LEU A 3 -9.41 2.07 -17.11
C LEU A 3 -8.91 1.65 -15.72
N GLY A 4 -8.51 0.39 -15.54
CA GLY A 4 -8.00 -0.12 -14.27
C GLY A 4 -6.72 0.59 -13.82
N LEU A 5 -5.81 0.86 -14.77
CA LEU A 5 -4.60 1.63 -14.51
C LEU A 5 -4.90 3.07 -14.15
N ILE A 6 -5.78 3.74 -14.91
CA ILE A 6 -6.18 5.13 -14.64
C ILE A 6 -6.80 5.25 -13.24
N LEU A 7 -7.74 4.37 -12.89
CA LEU A 7 -8.38 4.37 -11.57
C LEU A 7 -7.37 4.09 -10.44
N ALA A 8 -6.42 3.17 -10.66
CA ALA A 8 -5.36 2.89 -9.70
C ALA A 8 -4.43 4.09 -9.50
N LEU A 9 -4.07 4.80 -10.58
CA LEU A 9 -3.24 6.00 -10.52
C LEU A 9 -3.96 7.17 -9.83
N VAL A 10 -5.23 7.41 -10.16
CA VAL A 10 -6.05 8.43 -9.49
C VAL A 10 -6.12 8.16 -7.99
N ARG A 11 -6.40 6.91 -7.61
CA ARG A 11 -6.43 6.51 -6.19
C ARG A 11 -5.08 6.64 -5.51
N PHE A 12 -4.00 6.26 -6.20
CA PHE A 12 -2.64 6.37 -5.70
C PHE A 12 -2.31 7.84 -5.42
N MET A 13 -2.46 8.73 -6.41
CA MET A 13 -2.20 10.16 -6.25
C MET A 13 -3.01 10.78 -5.10
N GLY A 14 -4.31 10.47 -5.02
CA GLY A 14 -5.22 11.05 -4.03
C GLY A 14 -5.04 10.52 -2.60
N SER A 15 -4.24 9.48 -2.37
CA SER A 15 -4.08 8.92 -1.02
C SER A 15 -2.69 8.38 -0.68
N HIS A 16 -1.67 8.68 -1.50
CA HIS A 16 -0.29 8.25 -1.25
C HIS A 16 0.27 8.79 0.07
N PHE A 17 -0.21 9.93 0.55
CA PHE A 17 0.24 10.54 1.80
C PHE A 17 -0.24 9.79 3.05
N LYS A 18 -1.30 8.97 2.93
CA LYS A 18 -1.87 8.23 4.07
C LYS A 18 -1.09 6.96 4.35
N ASN A 19 -0.40 6.88 5.50
CA ASN A 19 0.47 5.76 5.86
C ASN A 19 -0.20 4.38 5.73
N TYR A 20 -1.41 4.22 6.29
CA TYR A 20 -2.16 2.96 6.21
C TYR A 20 -2.63 2.59 4.78
N ARG A 21 -2.76 3.58 3.86
CA ARG A 21 -3.19 3.33 2.47
C ARG A 21 -2.05 3.09 1.50
N LYS A 22 -0.81 3.51 1.81
CA LYS A 22 0.38 3.29 0.97
C LYS A 22 0.51 1.83 0.52
N PRO A 23 0.45 0.81 1.41
CA PRO A 23 0.62 -0.58 0.99
C PRO A 23 -0.50 -1.05 0.06
N VAL A 24 -1.74 -0.65 0.35
CA VAL A 24 -2.92 -1.01 -0.43
C VAL A 24 -2.88 -0.39 -1.82
N ASN A 25 -2.50 0.89 -1.92
CA ASN A 25 -2.41 1.58 -3.20
C ASN A 25 -1.29 1.02 -4.08
N ILE A 26 -0.13 0.70 -3.51
CA ILE A 26 0.96 0.05 -4.25
C ILE A 26 0.54 -1.37 -4.67
N SER A 27 -0.15 -2.10 -3.80
CA SER A 27 -0.68 -3.43 -4.12
C SER A 27 -1.72 -3.35 -5.25
N LEU A 28 -2.54 -2.30 -5.32
CA LEU A 28 -3.46 -2.10 -6.44
C LEU A 28 -2.71 -1.95 -7.77
N LEU A 29 -1.60 -1.21 -7.81
CA LEU A 29 -0.75 -1.11 -9.01
C LEU A 29 -0.21 -2.49 -9.40
N TYR A 30 0.31 -3.27 -8.44
CA TYR A 30 0.69 -4.66 -8.70
C TYR A 30 -0.43 -5.46 -9.38
N HIS A 31 -1.65 -5.40 -8.86
CA HIS A 31 -2.79 -6.13 -9.43
C HIS A 31 -3.18 -5.65 -10.83
N VAL A 32 -3.05 -4.36 -11.13
CA VAL A 32 -3.28 -3.84 -12.48
C VAL A 32 -2.28 -4.45 -13.47
N PHE A 33 -0.99 -4.46 -13.13
CA PHE A 33 0.03 -5.04 -14.01
C PHE A 33 -0.14 -6.56 -14.18
N MET A 34 -0.45 -7.28 -13.10
CA MET A 34 -0.72 -8.73 -13.15
C MET A 34 -1.98 -9.05 -13.95
N GLY A 35 -3.09 -8.34 -13.70
CA GLY A 35 -4.33 -8.51 -14.46
C GLY A 35 -4.13 -8.20 -15.94
N GLY A 36 -3.26 -7.23 -16.24
CA GLY A 36 -2.81 -6.93 -17.59
C GLY A 36 -2.05 -8.03 -18.25
N PHE A 37 -1.10 -8.62 -17.53
CA PHE A 37 -0.36 -9.75 -18.03
C PHE A 37 -1.29 -10.90 -18.41
N VAL A 38 -2.23 -11.26 -17.53
CA VAL A 38 -3.22 -12.30 -17.80
C VAL A 38 -4.09 -11.92 -19.01
N GLN A 39 -4.59 -10.68 -19.09
CA GLN A 39 -5.40 -10.22 -20.21
C GLN A 39 -4.63 -10.31 -21.54
N MET A 40 -3.35 -9.90 -21.56
CA MET A 40 -2.50 -9.96 -22.75
C MET A 40 -2.15 -11.39 -23.14
N MET A 41 -1.92 -12.28 -22.17
CA MET A 41 -1.69 -13.71 -22.45
C MET A 41 -2.91 -14.37 -23.11
N VAL A 42 -4.11 -14.06 -22.63
CA VAL A 42 -5.36 -14.55 -23.27
C VAL A 42 -5.49 -14.02 -24.69
N PHE A 43 -5.17 -12.74 -24.92
CA PHE A 43 -5.18 -12.16 -26.26
C PHE A 43 -4.17 -12.84 -27.19
N VAL A 44 -2.93 -13.07 -26.73
CA VAL A 44 -1.88 -13.74 -27.51
C VAL A 44 -2.30 -15.18 -27.87
N MET A 45 -2.89 -15.92 -26.93
CA MET A 45 -3.43 -17.26 -27.21
C MET A 45 -4.53 -17.22 -28.28
N TYR A 46 -5.45 -16.26 -28.18
CA TYR A 46 -6.50 -16.07 -29.17
C TYR A 46 -5.94 -15.73 -30.57
N THR A 47 -4.96 -14.82 -30.66
CA THR A 47 -4.38 -14.45 -31.97
C THR A 47 -3.69 -15.62 -32.67
N VAL A 48 -2.98 -16.48 -31.93
CA VAL A 48 -2.31 -17.65 -32.49
C VAL A 48 -3.31 -18.69 -33.05
N THR A 49 -4.53 -18.73 -32.50
CA THR A 49 -5.59 -19.61 -33.05
C THR A 49 -6.19 -19.11 -34.36
N LEU A 50 -6.14 -17.79 -34.62
CA LEU A 50 -6.68 -17.19 -35.84
C LEU A 50 -5.65 -17.16 -36.96
N GLU A 51 -4.42 -16.79 -36.64
CA GLU A 51 -3.31 -16.70 -37.57
C GLU A 51 -2.08 -17.39 -36.97
N PRO A 52 -1.58 -18.48 -37.58
CA PRO A 52 -0.39 -19.15 -37.10
C PRO A 52 0.81 -18.20 -37.15
N ILE A 53 1.39 -17.93 -35.99
CA ILE A 53 2.60 -17.11 -35.85
C ILE A 53 3.80 -18.07 -35.82
N ASP A 54 4.92 -17.69 -36.43
CA ASP A 54 6.16 -18.45 -36.30
C ASP A 54 6.63 -18.48 -34.83
N THR A 55 7.31 -19.56 -34.46
CA THR A 55 7.74 -19.82 -33.08
C THR A 55 8.64 -18.72 -32.52
N VAL A 56 9.49 -18.10 -33.35
CA VAL A 56 10.44 -17.08 -32.88
C VAL A 56 9.68 -15.80 -32.52
N THR A 57 8.79 -15.35 -33.39
CA THR A 57 7.92 -14.19 -33.15
C THR A 57 7.03 -14.42 -31.92
N PHE A 58 6.46 -15.62 -31.77
CA PHE A 58 5.65 -15.95 -30.61
C PHE A 58 6.44 -15.86 -29.30
N ILE A 59 7.63 -16.48 -29.24
CA ILE A 59 8.51 -16.40 -28.06
C ILE A 59 8.88 -14.95 -27.76
N PHE A 60 9.23 -14.17 -28.78
CA PHE A 60 9.59 -12.77 -28.61
C PHE A 60 8.43 -11.95 -28.02
N MET A 61 7.20 -12.14 -28.52
CA MET A 61 6.00 -11.50 -27.95
C MET A 61 5.78 -11.89 -26.49
N LEU A 62 5.91 -13.17 -26.14
CA LEU A 62 5.73 -13.63 -24.76
C LEU A 62 6.76 -13.00 -23.82
N VAL A 63 8.04 -13.00 -24.22
CA VAL A 63 9.12 -12.38 -23.44
C VAL A 63 8.86 -10.89 -23.26
N LEU A 64 8.47 -10.20 -24.33
CA LEU A 64 8.19 -8.76 -24.29
C LEU A 64 7.04 -8.47 -23.31
N VAL A 65 5.91 -9.16 -23.45
CA VAL A 65 4.75 -8.98 -22.54
C VAL A 65 5.12 -9.32 -21.09
N ALA A 66 5.88 -10.39 -20.86
CA ALA A 66 6.35 -10.76 -19.54
C ALA A 66 7.25 -9.69 -18.93
N VAL A 67 8.25 -9.19 -19.66
CA VAL A 67 9.16 -8.15 -19.17
C VAL A 67 8.41 -6.86 -18.87
N PHE A 68 7.57 -6.38 -19.80
CA PHE A 68 6.88 -5.09 -19.64
C PHE A 68 5.83 -5.09 -18.52
N LEU A 69 5.24 -6.24 -18.19
CA LEU A 69 4.16 -6.30 -17.20
C LEU A 69 4.60 -6.91 -15.86
N LEU A 70 5.38 -7.98 -15.89
CA LEU A 70 5.80 -8.68 -14.66
C LEU A 70 6.95 -7.96 -13.96
N LEU A 71 7.88 -7.34 -14.70
CA LEU A 71 9.00 -6.63 -14.07
C LEU A 71 8.51 -5.45 -13.22
N PRO A 72 7.65 -4.54 -13.70
CA PRO A 72 7.07 -3.50 -12.85
C PRO A 72 6.20 -4.08 -11.73
N ALA A 73 5.41 -5.13 -12.00
CA ALA A 73 4.61 -5.79 -10.98
C ALA A 73 5.47 -6.27 -9.80
N SER A 74 6.62 -6.90 -10.06
CA SER A 74 7.54 -7.35 -9.01
C SER A 74 8.06 -6.18 -8.15
N GLY A 75 8.39 -5.04 -8.78
CA GLY A 75 8.80 -3.83 -8.09
C GLY A 75 7.69 -3.25 -7.19
N PHE A 76 6.45 -3.25 -7.67
CA PHE A 76 5.29 -2.84 -6.86
C PHE A 76 5.02 -3.83 -5.71
N ALA A 77 5.14 -5.14 -5.93
CA ALA A 77 4.97 -6.13 -4.88
C ALA A 77 5.99 -5.94 -3.74
N ALA A 78 7.28 -5.78 -4.09
CA ALA A 78 8.33 -5.52 -3.12
C ALA A 78 8.10 -4.19 -2.36
N SER A 79 7.70 -3.13 -3.09
CA SER A 79 7.40 -1.83 -2.49
C SER A 79 6.19 -1.88 -1.56
N ALA A 80 5.14 -2.65 -1.91
CA ALA A 80 3.97 -2.85 -1.07
C ALA A 80 4.32 -3.61 0.21
N ALA A 81 5.14 -4.66 0.12
CA ALA A 81 5.62 -5.40 1.27
C ALA A 81 6.43 -4.51 2.22
N LYS A 82 7.37 -3.72 1.69
CA LYS A 82 8.15 -2.74 2.47
C LYS A 82 7.26 -1.70 3.14
N ALA A 83 6.26 -1.17 2.43
CA ALA A 83 5.31 -0.20 2.99
C ALA A 83 4.46 -0.83 4.11
N ARG A 84 3.97 -2.07 3.92
CA ARG A 84 3.20 -2.80 4.93
C ARG A 84 4.02 -3.04 6.18
N PHE A 85 5.28 -3.44 6.02
CA PHE A 85 6.19 -3.66 7.14
C PHE A 85 6.43 -2.36 7.94
N LYS A 86 6.73 -1.25 7.26
CA LYS A 86 6.90 0.06 7.91
C LYS A 86 5.65 0.50 8.68
N PHE A 87 4.46 0.33 8.08
CA PHE A 87 3.22 0.67 8.76
C PHE A 87 2.94 -0.24 9.96
N SER A 88 3.25 -1.54 9.87
CA SER A 88 3.14 -2.46 11.00
C SER A 88 4.07 -2.09 12.16
N GLN A 89 5.31 -1.67 11.87
CA GLN A 89 6.23 -1.18 12.90
C GLN A 89 5.67 0.06 13.59
N LEU A 90 5.15 1.01 12.81
CA LEU A 90 4.55 2.23 13.35
C LEU A 90 3.30 1.93 14.20
N ALA A 91 2.44 1.02 13.74
CA ALA A 91 1.27 0.58 14.49
C ALA A 91 1.66 -0.08 15.83
N ASN A 92 2.67 -0.96 15.82
CA ASN A 92 3.19 -1.57 17.04
C ASN A 92 3.78 -0.52 18.00
N ALA A 93 4.50 0.47 17.49
CA ALA A 93 4.99 1.58 18.31
C ALA A 93 3.84 2.34 18.97
N TYR A 94 2.76 2.66 18.24
CA TYR A 94 1.58 3.30 18.85
C TYR A 94 0.95 2.43 19.94
N VAL A 95 0.78 1.14 19.70
CA VAL A 95 0.20 0.21 20.69
C VAL A 95 1.05 0.17 21.96
N GLN A 96 2.38 0.05 21.83
CA GLN A 96 3.29 0.05 22.98
C GLN A 96 3.25 1.37 23.76
N LEU A 97 3.33 2.50 23.07
CA LEU A 97 3.31 3.82 23.71
C LEU A 97 1.99 4.10 24.45
N ILE A 98 0.87 3.62 23.92
CA ILE A 98 -0.46 3.86 24.49
C ILE A 98 -0.78 2.87 25.63
N ASN A 99 -0.46 1.59 25.46
CA ASN A 99 -0.82 0.55 26.42
C ASN A 99 0.22 0.40 27.52
N ASP A 100 1.50 0.33 27.16
CA ASP A 100 2.60 0.11 28.12
C ASP A 100 3.13 1.44 28.66
N GLY A 101 3.28 2.43 27.77
CA GLY A 101 3.76 3.77 28.13
C GLY A 101 2.69 4.70 28.70
N GLY A 102 1.42 4.31 28.66
CA GLY A 102 0.30 5.10 29.17
C GLY A 102 0.11 6.47 28.49
N ILE A 103 0.70 6.69 27.32
CA ILE A 103 0.67 7.99 26.64
C ILE A 103 -0.73 8.23 26.07
N ARG A 104 -1.37 9.30 26.54
CA ARG A 104 -2.71 9.73 26.08
C ARG A 104 -2.71 10.99 25.23
N TYR A 105 -1.56 11.65 25.04
CA TYR A 105 -1.45 12.92 24.32
C TYR A 105 -0.96 12.72 22.88
N LEU A 106 -1.67 13.28 21.90
CA LEU A 106 -1.29 13.17 20.49
C LEU A 106 0.07 13.78 20.19
N GLY A 107 0.39 14.93 20.80
CA GLY A 107 1.66 15.61 20.56
C GLY A 107 2.87 14.80 21.06
N ASN A 108 2.72 14.09 22.17
CA ASN A 108 3.77 13.21 22.69
C ASN A 108 3.98 11.99 21.78
N LEU A 109 2.90 11.42 21.23
CA LEU A 109 3.01 10.35 20.23
C LEU A 109 3.64 10.85 18.92
N SER A 110 3.29 12.06 18.49
CA SER A 110 3.87 12.71 17.30
C SER A 110 5.38 12.87 17.44
N GLU A 111 5.84 13.36 18.59
CA GLU A 111 7.26 13.54 18.88
C GLU A 111 8.01 12.21 18.93
N GLN A 112 7.49 11.21 19.66
CA GLN A 112 8.16 9.92 19.81
C GLN A 112 8.16 9.06 18.54
N THR A 113 7.15 9.21 17.68
CA THR A 113 7.07 8.45 16.42
C THR A 113 7.59 9.22 15.21
N GLY A 114 7.95 10.49 15.37
CA GLY A 114 8.38 11.38 14.28
C GLY A 114 7.32 11.60 13.20
N GLN A 115 6.04 11.30 13.48
CA GLN A 115 4.91 11.52 12.57
C GLN A 115 4.24 12.85 12.89
N SER A 116 3.59 13.49 11.91
CA SER A 116 2.77 14.68 12.19
C SER A 116 1.57 14.31 13.07
N GLU A 117 1.13 15.21 13.95
CA GLU A 117 -0.07 14.97 14.78
C GLU A 117 -1.30 14.60 13.95
N SER A 118 -1.43 15.20 12.75
CA SER A 118 -2.50 14.88 11.81
C SER A 118 -2.45 13.45 11.28
N ASP A 119 -1.24 12.93 11.03
CA ASP A 119 -1.02 11.56 10.58
C ASP A 119 -1.22 10.58 11.73
N VAL A 120 -0.71 10.91 12.92
CA VAL A 120 -0.94 10.13 14.15
C VAL A 120 -2.44 9.98 14.39
N ARG A 121 -3.20 11.08 14.42
CA ARG A 121 -4.66 11.04 14.64
C ARG A 121 -5.33 10.11 13.64
N ARG A 122 -5.00 10.24 12.36
CA ARG A 122 -5.59 9.45 11.28
C ARG A 122 -5.22 7.97 11.40
N ASP A 123 -3.98 7.66 11.74
CA ASP A 123 -3.49 6.29 11.89
C ASP A 123 -4.10 5.63 13.14
N LEU A 124 -4.25 6.35 14.26
CA LEU A 124 -4.95 5.86 15.45
C LEU A 124 -6.43 5.57 15.18
N LEU A 125 -7.16 6.46 14.49
CA LEU A 125 -8.54 6.20 14.07
C LEU A 125 -8.64 4.95 13.18
N TYR A 126 -7.67 4.75 12.30
CA TYR A 126 -7.58 3.53 11.50
C TYR A 126 -7.39 2.29 12.38
N LEU A 127 -6.47 2.34 13.36
CA LEU A 127 -6.21 1.22 14.27
C LEU A 127 -7.42 0.90 15.17
N GLN A 128 -8.14 1.92 15.65
CA GLN A 128 -9.38 1.74 16.40
C GLN A 128 -10.47 1.06 15.56
N SER A 129 -10.70 1.55 14.34
CA SER A 129 -11.71 0.97 13.43
C SER A 129 -11.40 -0.47 12.99
N HIS A 130 -10.15 -0.91 13.10
CA HIS A 130 -9.71 -2.27 12.76
C HIS A 130 -9.42 -3.14 14.00
N GLY A 131 -9.79 -2.68 15.20
CA GLY A 131 -9.69 -3.45 16.45
C GLY A 131 -8.27 -3.61 17.00
N ALA A 132 -7.27 -2.92 16.44
CA ALA A 132 -5.90 -2.93 16.95
C ALA A 132 -5.72 -2.03 18.20
N LEU A 133 -6.64 -1.09 18.41
CA LEU A 133 -6.74 -0.26 19.61
C LEU A 133 -8.17 -0.30 20.13
N SER A 134 -8.35 -0.10 21.45
CA SER A 134 -9.67 -0.03 22.06
C SER A 134 -10.50 1.11 21.45
N ALA A 135 -11.75 0.82 21.09
CA ALA A 135 -12.68 1.82 20.56
C ALA A 135 -13.01 2.93 21.57
N GLY A 136 -12.84 2.67 22.88
CA GLY A 136 -13.01 3.64 23.95
C GLY A 136 -11.75 4.45 24.28
N LEU A 137 -10.67 4.27 23.53
CA LEU A 137 -9.43 5.03 23.74
C LEU A 137 -9.67 6.51 23.39
N VAL A 138 -9.69 7.35 24.43
CA VAL A 138 -9.73 8.81 24.30
C VAL A 138 -8.30 9.35 24.28
N MET A 139 -7.97 10.07 23.21
CA MET A 139 -6.69 10.76 23.07
C MET A 139 -6.89 12.26 23.33
N ILE A 140 -5.99 12.85 24.10
CA ILE A 140 -5.99 14.26 24.46
C ILE A 140 -5.18 15.03 23.40
N GLU A 141 -5.77 16.09 22.86
CA GLU A 141 -5.11 16.98 21.91
C GLU A 141 -3.99 17.78 22.58
N GLY A 142 -2.93 18.09 21.82
CA GLY A 142 -1.77 18.81 22.34
C GLY A 142 -0.77 17.91 23.06
N ARG A 143 0.04 18.51 23.95
CA ARG A 143 1.15 17.85 24.64
C ARG A 143 0.91 17.85 26.15
N ALA A 144 1.30 16.77 26.80
CA ALA A 144 1.45 16.81 28.25
C ALA A 144 2.66 17.68 28.57
N ALA A 145 2.56 18.54 29.59
CA ALA A 145 3.76 19.11 30.19
C ALA A 145 4.64 17.94 30.65
N THR A 146 5.89 17.92 30.22
CA THR A 146 6.89 16.97 30.72
C THR A 146 6.88 17.07 32.24
N VAL A 147 6.41 16.04 32.93
CA VAL A 147 6.72 15.91 34.35
C VAL A 147 8.22 15.62 34.39
N PRO A 148 9.02 16.42 35.11
CA PRO A 148 10.47 16.28 35.17
C PRO A 148 10.91 14.91 35.67
#